data_AF-A0A540VMV0-F1
#
_entry.id   AF-A0A540VMV0-F1
#
_cell.length_a   1.000
_cell.length_b   1.000
_cell.length_c   1.000
_cell.angle_alpha   90.00
_cell.angle_beta   90.00
_cell.angle_gamma   90.00
#
_symmetry.space_group_name_H-M   'P 1'
#
loop_
_entity.id
_entity.type
_entity.pdbx_description
1 polymer ?
#
loop_
_entity_poly.entity_id
_entity_poly.type
_entity_poly.pdbx_seq_one_letter_code
_entity_poly.pdbx_strand_id
1 'polypeptide(L)'
;MPVPAIASDRLVDLHNDLIHYDTVIANQMREYLRGNPINRHKLVIDTELEEALRSFKAETPAEVECRRELLRYKRRIDDVVRELLRVNDDRIVTK
;
A
#
# COMPACT_ATOMS: atom_id res chain seq x y z
N MET A 1 -14.68 17.17 -25.45
CA MET A 1 -15.41 17.34 -24.18
C MET A 1 -14.38 17.64 -23.09
N PRO A 2 -14.57 18.66 -22.24
CA PRO A 2 -13.64 18.93 -21.15
C PRO A 2 -13.80 17.85 -20.08
N VAL A 3 -12.69 17.27 -19.64
CA VAL A 3 -12.62 16.17 -18.66
C VAL A 3 -13.07 16.69 -17.28
N PRO A 4 -13.86 15.95 -16.49
CA PRO A 4 -14.14 16.34 -15.12
C PRO A 4 -12.86 16.16 -14.29
N ALA A 5 -12.34 17.24 -13.70
CA ALA A 5 -11.16 17.19 -12.81
C ALA A 5 -11.34 16.21 -11.63
N ILE A 6 -12.60 15.93 -11.25
CA ILE A 6 -13.00 15.15 -10.07
C ILE A 6 -12.53 13.67 -10.13
N ALA A 7 -12.48 13.05 -11.32
CA ALA A 7 -12.02 11.67 -11.46
C ALA A 7 -10.50 11.55 -11.23
N SER A 8 -9.74 12.55 -11.68
CA SER A 8 -8.31 12.69 -11.39
C SER A 8 -8.08 12.93 -9.90
N ASP A 9 -8.89 13.77 -9.24
CA ASP A 9 -8.72 14.09 -7.82
C ASP A 9 -8.86 12.85 -6.93
N ARG A 10 -9.85 11.99 -7.19
CA ARG A 10 -10.01 10.73 -6.44
C ARG A 10 -8.86 9.75 -6.65
N LEU A 11 -8.27 9.72 -7.85
CA LEU A 11 -7.12 8.87 -8.12
C LEU A 11 -5.86 9.38 -7.42
N VAL A 12 -5.74 10.72 -7.29
CA VAL A 12 -4.70 11.35 -6.48
C VAL A 12 -4.86 11.00 -5.00
N ASP A 13 -6.08 10.97 -4.47
CA ASP A 13 -6.33 10.53 -3.10
C ASP A 13 -5.87 9.09 -2.87
N LEU A 14 -6.25 8.16 -3.76
CA LEU A 14 -5.81 6.77 -3.69
C LEU A 14 -4.28 6.61 -3.83
N HIS A 15 -3.65 7.48 -4.62
CA HIS A 15 -2.20 7.53 -4.71
C HIS A 15 -1.58 8.00 -3.37
N ASN A 16 -2.12 9.04 -2.77
CA ASN A 16 -1.65 9.55 -1.47
C ASN A 16 -1.81 8.51 -0.37
N ASP A 17 -2.92 7.77 -0.36
CA ASP A 17 -3.15 6.67 0.58
C ASP A 17 -2.11 5.56 0.39
N LEU A 18 -1.75 5.22 -0.86
CA LEU A 18 -0.67 4.27 -1.14
C LEU A 18 0.70 4.76 -0.67
N ILE A 19 1.02 6.04 -0.88
CA ILE A 19 2.28 6.63 -0.39
C ILE A 19 2.31 6.63 1.14
N HIS A 20 1.18 6.93 1.78
CA HIS A 20 1.07 6.85 3.23
C HIS A 20 1.30 5.42 3.73
N TYR A 21 0.64 4.45 3.09
CA TYR A 21 0.78 3.03 3.41
C TYR A 21 2.24 2.58 3.31
N ASP A 22 2.90 2.84 2.18
CA ASP A 22 4.31 2.55 1.95
C ASP A 22 5.22 3.20 3.01
N THR A 23 4.97 4.46 3.35
CA THR A 23 5.73 5.19 4.37
C THR A 23 5.62 4.53 5.74
N VAL A 24 4.42 4.07 6.12
CA VAL A 24 4.21 3.35 7.38
C VAL A 24 5.00 2.04 7.39
N ILE A 25 4.95 1.27 6.30
CA ILE A 25 5.68 0.00 6.18
C ILE A 25 7.20 0.24 6.21
N ALA A 26 7.70 1.23 5.48
CA ALA A 26 9.11 1.61 5.48
C ALA A 26 9.60 2.04 6.87
N ASN A 27 8.77 2.73 7.64
CA ASN A 27 9.08 3.09 9.03
C ASN A 27 9.16 1.84 9.93
N GLN A 28 8.22 0.88 9.79
CA GLN A 28 8.29 -0.37 10.54
C GLN A 28 9.53 -1.20 10.18
N MET A 29 9.88 -1.26 8.90
CA MET A 29 11.11 -1.92 8.44
C MET A 29 12.37 -1.29 9.05
N ARG A 30 12.44 0.04 9.12
CA ARG A 30 13.56 0.74 9.78
C ARG A 30 13.66 0.41 11.27
N GLU A 31 12.54 0.38 11.97
CA GLU A 31 12.51 0.01 13.39
C GLU A 31 12.95 -1.44 13.61
N TYR A 32 12.50 -2.36 12.74
CA TYR A 32 12.96 -3.74 12.76
C TYR A 32 14.48 -3.87 12.60
N LEU A 33 15.06 -3.16 11.63
CA LEU A 33 16.51 -3.15 11.37
C LEU A 33 17.32 -2.55 12.53
N ARG A 34 16.73 -1.64 13.31
CA ARG A 34 17.31 -1.10 14.54
C ARG A 34 17.24 -2.06 15.73
N GLY A 35 16.62 -3.23 15.56
CA GLY A 35 16.47 -4.23 16.61
C GLY A 35 15.21 -4.06 17.46
N ASN A 36 14.36 -3.08 17.16
CA ASN A 36 13.10 -2.88 17.84
C ASN A 36 12.05 -3.91 17.38
N PRO A 37 11.09 -4.29 18.24
CA PRO A 37 10.01 -5.16 17.86
C PRO A 37 9.11 -4.47 16.82
N ILE A 38 8.68 -5.23 15.83
CA ILE A 38 7.68 -4.77 14.86
C ILE A 38 6.32 -4.63 15.55
N ASN A 39 5.62 -3.53 15.28
CA ASN A 39 4.23 -3.39 15.70
C ASN A 39 3.29 -4.07 14.69
N ARG A 40 2.83 -5.28 15.01
CA ARG A 40 1.91 -6.06 14.16
C ARG A 40 0.60 -5.33 13.84
N HIS A 41 0.12 -4.46 14.73
CA HIS A 41 -1.11 -3.69 14.48
C HIS A 41 -0.92 -2.65 13.37
N LYS A 42 0.33 -2.26 13.06
CA LYS A 42 0.66 -1.32 11.99
C LYS A 42 1.07 -2.01 10.68
N LEU A 43 1.32 -3.32 10.71
CA LEU A 43 1.71 -4.13 9.57
C LEU A 43 0.53 -5.01 9.15
N VAL A 44 -0.53 -4.36 8.66
CA VAL A 44 -1.73 -5.00 8.16
C VAL A 44 -1.80 -4.80 6.65
N ILE A 45 -2.27 -5.80 5.93
CA ILE A 45 -2.57 -5.67 4.50
C ILE A 45 -3.79 -4.76 4.38
N ASP A 46 -3.64 -3.63 3.71
CA ASP A 46 -4.74 -2.70 3.48
C ASP A 46 -5.66 -3.26 2.37
N THR A 47 -6.70 -3.98 2.79
CA THR A 47 -7.71 -4.55 1.89
C THR A 47 -8.67 -3.48 1.38
N GLU A 48 -8.95 -2.46 2.19
CA GLU A 48 -9.86 -1.36 1.83
C GLU A 48 -9.29 -0.53 0.69
N LEU A 49 -8.00 -0.20 0.73
CA LEU A 49 -7.31 0.50 -0.34
C LEU A 49 -7.29 -0.29 -1.65
N GLU A 50 -7.13 -1.62 -1.57
CA GLU A 50 -7.23 -2.47 -2.76
C GLU A 50 -8.64 -2.49 -3.36
N GLU A 51 -9.67 -2.59 -2.52
CA GLU A 51 -11.07 -2.54 -2.96
C GLU A 51 -11.41 -1.18 -3.57
N ALA A 52 -10.93 -0.08 -2.97
CA ALA A 52 -11.10 1.27 -3.49
C ALA A 52 -10.43 1.42 -4.88
N LEU A 53 -9.19 0.93 -5.03
CA LEU A 53 -8.51 0.90 -6.33
C LEU A 53 -9.24 0.04 -7.36
N ARG A 54 -9.79 -1.12 -6.98
CA ARG A 54 -10.52 -2.01 -7.92
C ARG A 54 -11.87 -1.45 -8.33
N SER A 55 -12.56 -0.77 -7.42
CA SER A 55 -13.88 -0.18 -7.64
C SER A 55 -13.81 1.18 -8.35
N PHE A 56 -12.63 1.81 -8.42
CA PHE A 56 -12.42 3.04 -9.16
C PHE A 56 -12.86 2.90 -10.62
N LYS A 57 -13.82 3.73 -11.02
CA LYS A 57 -14.35 3.79 -12.38
C LYS A 57 -13.52 4.79 -13.19
N ALA A 58 -12.55 4.29 -13.93
CA ALA A 58 -11.76 5.08 -14.85
C ALA A 58 -12.60 5.54 -16.04
N GLU A 59 -12.49 6.82 -16.38
CA GLU A 59 -13.18 7.46 -17.49
C GLU A 59 -12.25 7.65 -18.69
N THR A 60 -10.94 7.68 -18.46
CA THR A 60 -9.93 7.84 -19.51
C THR A 60 -8.95 6.65 -19.59
N PRO A 61 -8.33 6.40 -20.76
CA PRO A 61 -7.27 5.39 -20.87
C PRO A 61 -6.10 5.63 -19.91
N ALA A 62 -5.73 6.89 -19.68
CA ALA A 62 -4.65 7.27 -18.77
C ALA A 62 -4.97 6.87 -17.31
N GLU A 63 -6.21 7.06 -16.87
CA GLU A 63 -6.66 6.63 -15.55
C GLU A 63 -6.67 5.10 -15.40
N VAL A 64 -7.01 4.36 -16.47
CA VAL A 64 -6.93 2.90 -16.47
C VAL A 64 -5.50 2.43 -16.25
N GLU A 65 -4.54 3.06 -16.92
CA GLU A 65 -3.12 2.77 -16.78
C GLU A 65 -2.60 3.13 -15.39
N CYS A 66 -2.88 4.33 -14.92
CA CYS A 66 -2.50 4.77 -13.57
C CYS A 66 -3.07 3.84 -12.49
N ARG A 67 -4.36 3.49 -12.55
CA ARG A 67 -4.98 2.51 -11.63
C ARG A 67 -4.26 1.15 -11.67
N ARG A 68 -3.86 0.66 -12.85
CA ARG A 68 -3.10 -0.58 -12.99
C ARG A 68 -1.72 -0.48 -12.33
N GLU A 69 -1.06 0.66 -12.46
CA GLU A 69 0.23 0.91 -11.82
C GLU A 69 0.10 0.99 -10.30
N LEU A 70 -0.89 1.71 -9.79
CA LEU A 70 -1.19 1.77 -8.35
C LEU A 70 -1.49 0.39 -7.77
N LEU A 71 -2.29 -0.45 -8.44
CA LEU A 71 -2.55 -1.83 -8.02
C LEU A 71 -1.28 -2.69 -8.02
N ARG A 72 -0.38 -2.51 -9.00
CA ARG A 72 0.91 -3.21 -9.02
C ARG A 72 1.81 -2.75 -7.89
N TYR A 73 1.83 -1.45 -7.59
CA TYR A 73 2.61 -0.88 -6.50
C TYR A 73 2.12 -1.40 -5.15
N LYS A 74 0.81 -1.35 -4.91
CA LYS A 74 0.15 -1.91 -3.73
C LYS A 74 0.56 -3.36 -3.47
N ARG A 75 0.51 -4.23 -4.49
CA ARG A 75 0.91 -5.64 -4.35
C ARG A 75 2.34 -5.81 -3.92
N ARG A 76 3.26 -4.98 -4.42
CA ARG A 76 4.67 -5.01 -3.99
C ARG A 76 4.81 -4.60 -2.52
N ILE A 77 4.06 -3.60 -2.07
CA ILE A 77 4.05 -3.21 -0.65
C ILE A 77 3.50 -4.38 0.20
N ASP A 78 2.39 -4.99 -0.20
CA ASP A 78 1.83 -6.14 0.52
C ASP A 78 2.82 -7.31 0.62
N ASP A 79 3.59 -7.57 -0.44
CA ASP A 79 4.61 -8.62 -0.44
C ASP A 79 5.69 -8.33 0.62
N VAL A 80 6.12 -7.07 0.74
CA VAL A 80 7.02 -6.62 1.81
C VAL A 80 6.38 -6.80 3.19
N VAL A 81 5.10 -6.47 3.35
CA VAL A 81 4.37 -6.65 4.61
C VAL A 81 4.34 -8.12 5.02
N ARG A 82 4.01 -9.03 4.08
CA ARG A 82 3.98 -10.48 4.33
C ARG A 82 5.35 -10.99 4.78
N GLU A 83 6.41 -10.59 4.10
CA GLU A 83 7.77 -11.00 4.46
C GLU A 83 8.22 -10.41 5.81
N LEU A 84 7.89 -9.15 6.11
CA LEU A 84 8.20 -8.55 7.41
C LEU A 84 7.47 -9.27 8.56
N LEU A 85 6.22 -9.64 8.37
CA LEU A 85 5.46 -10.43 9.35
C LEU A 85 6.09 -11.80 9.56
N ARG A 86 6.39 -12.51 8.47
CA ARG A 86 7.04 -13.83 8.52
C ARG A 86 8.36 -13.80 9.29
N VAL A 87 9.25 -12.87 8.95
CA VAL A 87 10.56 -12.75 9.59
C VAL A 87 10.45 -12.32 11.06
N ASN A 88 9.45 -11.51 11.40
CA ASN A 88 9.16 -11.18 12.80
C ASN A 88 8.72 -12.40 13.60
N ASP A 89 7.89 -13.27 13.01
CA ASP A 89 7.40 -14.48 13.65
C ASP A 89 8.54 -15.49 13.89
N ASP A 90 9.43 -15.69 12.91
CA ASP A 90 10.62 -16.53 13.05
C ASP A 90 11.52 -16.05 14.21
N ARG A 91 11.71 -14.73 14.34
CA ARG A 91 12.53 -14.14 15.41
C ARG A 91 11.94 -14.37 16.80
N ILE A 92 10.61 -14.35 16.93
CA ILE A 92 9.92 -14.64 18.20
C ILE A 92 10.10 -16.11 18.57
N VAL A 93 10.05 -17.03 17.60
CA VAL A 93 10.23 -18.48 17.86
C VAL A 93 11.67 -18.81 18.30
N THR A 94 12.66 -18.06 17.82
CA THR A 94 14.08 -18.29 18.17
C THR A 94 14.55 -17.67 19.49
N LYS A 95 13.72 -16.88 20.18
CA LYS A 95 14.02 -16.26 21.48
C LYS A 95 13.41 -17.04 22.63
#